data_AF-A0A6J6ZXQ6-F1
#
_entry.id   AF-A0A6J6ZXQ6-F1
#
_cell.length_a   1.000
_cell.length_b   1.000
_cell.length_c   1.000
_cell.angle_alpha   90.00
_cell.angle_beta   90.00
_cell.angle_gamma   90.00
#
_symmetry.space_group_name_H-M   'P 1'
#
loop_
_entity.id
_entity.type
_entity.pdbx_description
1 polymer ?
#
loop_
_entity_poly.entity_id
_entity_poly.type
_entity_poly.pdbx_seq_one_letter_code
_entity_poly.pdbx_strand_id
1 'polypeptide(L)'
;MAHYAEVLIPFLISRQIYTGAGKVSQTARGPVFSMAQRAEHIWEGVSSATTRSRPIINTRDEPHADAEKYRRLHVIVGDSNMSEYTTFVKVGSMACMLRMLEDPTVVLRDMTMENPIRAIRDISHDPTCRRKVRLSNGREVSALDIQREYLDRALRYASSKGFPPMEQKALEMWEHCITTIENDPLKLDREVDWVIKYRLIEAFRARHDLPLGDSRVQLLDLQYHDISRERSPFYKLQDRGMVERMCLDQDIDDAIDTPPQTTRARLRGEFIKRAKERKRDYTVDWVHLKLNDQAQRTVLCKDPFRSRDERVEKLIESL
;
A
#
# COMPACT_ATOMS: atom_id res chain seq x y z
N MET A 1 -0.13 -19.28 8.18
CA MET A 1 0.72 -18.53 7.21
C MET A 1 0.67 -19.12 5.80
N ALA A 2 0.91 -20.42 5.59
CA ALA A 2 0.91 -21.02 4.24
C ALA A 2 -0.40 -20.76 3.46
N HIS A 3 -1.55 -21.06 4.08
CA HIS A 3 -2.86 -20.79 3.48
C HIS A 3 -3.11 -19.30 3.14
N TYR A 4 -2.63 -18.39 4.00
CA TYR A 4 -2.74 -16.94 3.75
C TYR A 4 -1.91 -16.53 2.53
N ALA A 5 -0.71 -17.09 2.36
CA ALA A 5 0.15 -16.76 1.24
C ALA A 5 -0.47 -17.21 -0.10
N GLU A 6 -1.08 -18.39 -0.15
CA GLU A 6 -1.73 -18.93 -1.36
C GLU A 6 -2.85 -18.02 -1.88
N VAL A 7 -3.65 -17.44 -0.98
CA VAL A 7 -4.72 -16.50 -1.36
C VAL A 7 -4.19 -15.09 -1.58
N LEU A 8 -3.28 -14.61 -0.73
CA LEU A 8 -2.84 -13.22 -0.78
C LEU A 8 -1.88 -12.95 -1.93
N ILE A 9 -1.03 -13.91 -2.34
CA ILE A 9 -0.08 -13.68 -3.44
C ILE A 9 -0.80 -13.30 -4.75
N PRO A 10 -1.82 -14.05 -5.23
CA PRO A 10 -2.56 -13.69 -6.42
C PRO A 10 -3.24 -12.32 -6.31
N PHE A 11 -3.87 -12.02 -5.17
CA PHE A 11 -4.47 -10.71 -4.89
C PHE A 11 -3.43 -9.58 -4.94
N LEU A 12 -2.31 -9.75 -4.26
CA LEU A 12 -1.24 -8.76 -4.15
C LEU A 12 -0.51 -8.50 -5.48
N ILE A 13 -0.39 -9.52 -6.34
CA ILE A 13 0.15 -9.38 -7.69
C ILE A 13 -0.84 -8.66 -8.59
N SER A 14 -2.12 -9.07 -8.57
CA SER A 14 -3.10 -8.56 -9.51
C SER A 14 -3.60 -7.15 -9.16
N ARG A 15 -3.57 -6.73 -7.88
CA ARG A 15 -4.00 -5.37 -7.48
C ARG A 15 -3.19 -4.24 -8.11
N GLN A 16 -2.00 -4.52 -8.66
CA GLN A 16 -1.17 -3.50 -9.32
C GLN A 16 -1.89 -2.78 -10.47
N ILE A 17 -2.94 -3.38 -11.04
CA ILE A 17 -3.79 -2.74 -12.06
C ILE A 17 -4.49 -1.47 -11.55
N TYR A 18 -4.69 -1.31 -10.24
CA TYR A 18 -5.21 -0.09 -9.62
C TYR A 18 -4.31 0.48 -8.52
N THR A 19 -3.20 -0.18 -8.16
CA THR A 19 -2.25 0.32 -7.15
C THR A 19 -0.87 0.66 -7.68
N GLY A 20 -0.58 0.38 -8.95
CA GLY A 20 0.72 0.67 -9.57
C GLY A 20 0.97 2.18 -9.69
N ALA A 21 2.24 2.59 -9.57
CA ALA A 21 2.64 4.00 -9.62
C ALA A 21 3.26 4.44 -10.97
N GLY A 22 3.35 3.53 -11.93
CA GLY A 22 3.90 3.79 -13.26
C GLY A 22 5.42 3.94 -13.27
N LYS A 23 6.07 3.40 -14.31
CA LYS A 23 7.50 3.57 -14.56
C LYS A 23 7.81 3.50 -16.04
N VAL A 24 8.65 4.40 -16.52
CA VAL A 24 9.30 4.26 -17.82
C VAL A 24 10.62 3.52 -17.62
N SER A 25 10.73 2.34 -18.23
CA SER A 25 11.92 1.49 -18.11
C SER A 25 12.59 1.31 -19.48
N GLN A 26 13.91 1.36 -19.50
CA GLN A 26 14.70 0.97 -20.65
C GLN A 26 14.87 -0.56 -20.63
N THR A 27 14.37 -1.24 -21.64
CA THR A 27 14.55 -2.69 -21.81
C THR A 27 15.46 -2.97 -23.01
N ALA A 28 15.96 -4.20 -23.13
CA ALA A 28 16.72 -4.62 -24.31
C ALA A 28 15.91 -4.52 -25.62
N ARG A 29 14.57 -4.47 -25.54
CA ARG A 29 13.66 -4.32 -26.68
C ARG A 29 13.22 -2.87 -26.91
N GLY A 30 13.75 -1.93 -26.15
CA GLY A 30 13.39 -0.52 -26.18
C GLY A 30 12.69 -0.03 -24.91
N PRO A 31 12.36 1.27 -24.85
CA PRO A 31 11.66 1.87 -23.72
C PRO A 31 10.22 1.34 -23.62
N VAL A 32 9.79 0.99 -22.41
CA VAL A 32 8.44 0.50 -22.11
C VAL A 32 7.89 1.23 -20.90
N PHE A 33 6.60 1.55 -20.93
CA PHE A 33 5.87 2.00 -19.76
C PHE A 33 5.25 0.77 -19.05
N SER A 34 5.52 0.63 -17.76
CA SER A 34 4.97 -0.44 -16.92
C SER A 34 4.12 0.16 -15.81
N MET A 35 3.02 -0.51 -15.44
CA MET A 35 2.08 -0.04 -14.42
C MET A 35 2.71 0.00 -13.02
N ALA A 36 3.58 -0.95 -12.69
CA ALA A 36 4.19 -1.03 -11.36
C ALA A 36 5.72 -0.92 -11.39
N GLN A 37 6.26 -0.10 -10.50
CA GLN A 37 7.70 0.14 -10.36
C GLN A 37 8.41 -1.07 -9.74
N ARG A 38 7.75 -1.72 -8.78
CA ARG A 38 8.33 -2.81 -7.99
C ARG A 38 8.37 -4.14 -8.73
N ALA A 39 7.52 -4.36 -9.74
CA ALA A 39 7.36 -5.65 -10.42
C ALA A 39 8.68 -6.25 -10.95
N GLU A 40 9.55 -5.42 -11.54
CA GLU A 40 10.87 -5.84 -12.05
C GLU A 40 11.87 -6.20 -10.95
N HIS A 41 11.59 -5.82 -9.72
CA HIS A 41 12.50 -5.98 -8.58
C HIS A 41 12.04 -7.05 -7.59
N ILE A 42 10.93 -7.75 -7.86
CA ILE A 42 10.45 -8.89 -7.07
C ILE A 42 11.00 -10.18 -7.67
N TRP A 43 11.57 -11.03 -6.82
CA TRP A 43 12.25 -12.26 -7.25
C TRP A 43 11.74 -13.52 -6.54
N GLU A 44 11.09 -13.39 -5.38
CA GLU A 44 10.54 -14.52 -4.62
C GLU A 44 9.07 -14.29 -4.23
N GLY A 45 8.32 -15.37 -4.03
CA GLY A 45 6.95 -15.26 -3.51
C GLY A 45 6.93 -14.97 -2.01
N VAL A 46 7.74 -15.72 -1.25
CA VAL A 46 7.79 -15.65 0.22
C VAL A 46 9.24 -15.78 0.68
N SER A 47 9.71 -14.90 1.57
CA SER A 47 11.08 -14.92 2.09
C SER A 47 11.23 -14.04 3.34
N SER A 48 12.33 -14.16 4.07
CA SER A 48 12.64 -13.29 5.22
C SER A 48 13.50 -12.07 4.82
N ALA A 49 14.14 -12.10 3.66
CA ALA A 49 15.01 -11.02 3.18
C ALA A 49 14.19 -9.84 2.61
N THR A 50 14.67 -8.60 2.80
CA THR A 50 14.03 -7.39 2.25
C THR A 50 14.83 -6.76 1.09
N THR A 51 16.13 -7.07 0.97
CA THR A 51 17.04 -6.42 0.01
C THR A 51 17.60 -7.38 -1.06
N ARG A 52 17.92 -8.63 -0.69
CA ARG A 52 18.57 -9.61 -1.60
C ARG A 52 17.59 -10.37 -2.49
N SER A 53 16.48 -10.87 -1.94
CA SER A 53 15.52 -11.69 -2.71
C SER A 53 14.11 -11.10 -2.85
N ARG A 54 13.80 -10.02 -2.11
CA ARG A 54 12.60 -9.18 -2.24
C ARG A 54 11.31 -9.99 -2.51
N PRO A 55 10.78 -10.69 -1.49
CA PRO A 55 9.59 -11.51 -1.62
C PRO A 55 8.31 -10.68 -1.77
N ILE A 56 7.20 -11.29 -2.17
CA ILE A 56 5.88 -10.64 -2.14
C ILE A 56 5.41 -10.46 -0.68
N ILE A 57 5.51 -11.55 0.11
CA ILE A 57 5.22 -11.57 1.54
C ILE A 57 6.51 -11.83 2.31
N ASN A 58 6.85 -10.91 3.22
CA ASN A 58 8.00 -11.05 4.10
C ASN A 58 7.62 -11.78 5.39
N THR A 59 8.38 -12.81 5.75
CA THR A 59 8.09 -13.71 6.89
C THR A 59 8.80 -13.33 8.18
N ARG A 60 9.38 -12.12 8.27
CA ARG A 60 10.06 -11.68 9.50
C ARG A 60 9.06 -11.63 10.67
N ASP A 61 9.33 -12.43 11.70
CA ASP A 61 8.45 -12.58 12.86
C ASP A 61 8.81 -11.57 13.97
N GLU A 62 8.51 -10.30 13.70
CA GLU A 62 8.61 -9.22 14.66
C GLU A 62 7.23 -8.57 14.80
N PRO A 63 6.35 -9.05 15.70
CA PRO A 63 4.98 -8.57 15.79
C PRO A 63 4.90 -7.13 16.31
N HIS A 64 5.96 -6.66 17.00
CA HIS A 64 5.93 -5.43 17.80
C HIS A 64 4.69 -5.34 18.69
N ALA A 65 4.22 -6.48 19.19
CA ALA A 65 3.04 -6.60 20.03
C ALA A 65 3.22 -7.84 20.90
N ASP A 66 2.19 -8.22 21.65
CA ASP A 66 2.14 -9.53 22.29
C ASP A 66 2.24 -10.66 21.26
N ALA A 67 3.33 -11.43 21.30
CA ALA A 67 3.65 -12.47 20.32
C ALA A 67 2.77 -13.73 20.47
N GLU A 68 2.06 -13.89 21.59
CA GLU A 68 1.10 -15.00 21.74
C GLU A 68 -0.22 -14.70 21.02
N LYS A 69 -0.55 -13.41 20.84
CA LYS A 69 -1.84 -12.97 20.30
C LYS A 69 -1.77 -12.47 18.87
N TYR A 70 -0.67 -11.82 18.50
CA TYR A 70 -0.58 -11.08 17.25
C TYR A 70 0.58 -11.57 16.37
N ARG A 71 0.39 -11.39 15.07
CA ARG A 71 1.44 -11.49 14.04
C ARG A 71 1.44 -10.21 13.23
N ARG A 72 2.58 -9.85 12.65
CA ARG A 72 2.70 -8.72 11.72
C ARG A 72 2.90 -9.27 10.31
N LEU A 73 1.87 -9.16 9.47
CA LEU A 73 1.99 -9.46 8.05
C LEU A 73 2.76 -8.32 7.36
N HIS A 74 3.96 -8.62 6.83
CA HIS A 74 4.80 -7.63 6.19
C HIS A 74 4.76 -7.80 4.66
N VAL A 75 4.14 -6.86 3.97
CA VAL A 75 3.95 -6.87 2.51
C VAL A 75 4.87 -5.84 1.87
N ILE A 76 5.67 -6.24 0.88
CA ILE A 76 6.70 -5.36 0.27
C ILE A 76 6.59 -5.23 -1.26
N VAL A 77 5.54 -5.79 -1.84
CA VAL A 77 5.27 -5.81 -3.29
C VAL A 77 4.67 -4.51 -3.82
N GLY A 78 4.02 -3.72 -2.96
CA GLY A 78 3.32 -2.50 -3.37
C GLY A 78 4.28 -1.34 -3.70
N ASP A 79 3.88 -0.52 -4.65
CA ASP A 79 4.56 0.74 -4.96
C ASP A 79 4.26 1.80 -3.89
N SER A 80 5.11 2.84 -3.84
CA SER A 80 4.78 4.11 -3.19
C SER A 80 3.86 4.90 -4.12
N ASN A 81 2.78 5.45 -3.56
CA ASN A 81 1.73 6.13 -4.32
C ASN A 81 1.68 7.60 -3.93
N MET A 82 1.49 8.48 -4.91
CA MET A 82 1.25 9.91 -4.67
C MET A 82 -0.25 10.17 -4.47
N SER A 83 -1.09 9.47 -5.23
CA SER A 83 -2.55 9.53 -5.10
C SER A 83 -3.03 9.03 -3.72
N GLU A 84 -3.76 9.90 -3.03
CA GLU A 84 -4.43 9.58 -1.76
C GLU A 84 -5.49 8.49 -1.99
N TYR A 85 -6.23 8.56 -3.10
CA TYR A 85 -7.20 7.55 -3.51
C TYR A 85 -6.53 6.18 -3.67
N THR A 86 -5.43 6.12 -4.43
CA THR A 86 -4.68 4.88 -4.65
C THR A 86 -4.17 4.29 -3.34
N THR A 87 -3.63 5.14 -2.45
CA THR A 87 -3.14 4.71 -1.15
C THR A 87 -4.26 4.13 -0.29
N PHE A 88 -5.42 4.79 -0.25
CA PHE A 88 -6.58 4.34 0.51
C PHE A 88 -7.09 2.99 0.01
N VAL A 89 -7.35 2.85 -1.29
CA VAL A 89 -7.85 1.59 -1.85
C VAL A 89 -6.83 0.46 -1.71
N LYS A 90 -5.52 0.73 -1.85
CA LYS A 90 -4.44 -0.26 -1.67
C LYS A 90 -4.43 -0.88 -0.28
N VAL A 91 -4.66 -0.07 0.76
CA VAL A 91 -4.70 -0.53 2.16
C VAL A 91 -6.06 -1.11 2.50
N GLY A 92 -7.14 -0.44 2.11
CA GLY A 92 -8.49 -0.81 2.45
C GLY A 92 -8.96 -2.11 1.76
N SER A 93 -8.64 -2.33 0.48
CA SER A 93 -8.98 -3.59 -0.19
C SER A 93 -8.23 -4.78 0.43
N MET A 94 -7.00 -4.58 0.89
CA MET A 94 -6.27 -5.58 1.67
C MET A 94 -6.94 -5.86 3.03
N ALA A 95 -7.45 -4.83 3.71
CA ALA A 95 -8.18 -5.01 4.97
C ALA A 95 -9.47 -5.84 4.75
N CYS A 96 -10.23 -5.58 3.68
CA CYS A 96 -11.38 -6.41 3.30
C CYS A 96 -10.98 -7.87 3.07
N MET A 97 -9.89 -8.11 2.34
CA MET A 97 -9.36 -9.46 2.10
C MET A 97 -8.95 -10.17 3.39
N LEU A 98 -8.25 -9.48 4.30
CA LEU A 98 -7.83 -10.05 5.58
C LEU A 98 -9.03 -10.39 6.46
N ARG A 99 -10.04 -9.52 6.55
CA ARG A 99 -11.26 -9.80 7.31
C ARG A 99 -11.99 -11.03 6.77
N MET A 100 -12.11 -11.13 5.44
CA MET A 100 -12.68 -12.31 4.81
C MET A 100 -11.88 -13.58 5.12
N LEU A 101 -10.55 -13.51 5.09
CA LEU A 101 -9.67 -14.65 5.39
C LEU A 101 -9.68 -15.09 6.85
N GLU A 102 -9.97 -14.16 7.77
CA GLU A 102 -10.12 -14.45 9.20
C GLU A 102 -11.48 -15.07 9.54
N ASP A 103 -12.48 -14.96 8.64
CA ASP A 103 -13.79 -15.58 8.80
C ASP A 103 -13.80 -17.01 8.20
N PRO A 104 -13.92 -18.07 9.03
CA PRO A 104 -13.86 -19.46 8.57
C PRO A 104 -15.04 -19.87 7.67
N THR A 105 -16.09 -19.06 7.58
CA THR A 105 -17.24 -19.32 6.70
C THR A 105 -17.01 -18.88 5.26
N VAL A 106 -15.98 -18.07 5.01
CA VAL A 106 -15.66 -17.57 3.68
C VAL A 106 -14.76 -18.56 2.95
N VAL A 107 -15.23 -19.00 1.78
CA VAL A 107 -14.44 -19.82 0.86
C VAL A 107 -14.09 -18.98 -0.35
N LEU A 108 -12.79 -18.79 -0.56
CA LEU A 108 -12.24 -18.10 -1.72
C LEU A 108 -11.80 -19.12 -2.77
N ARG A 109 -12.01 -18.79 -4.04
CA ARG A 109 -11.58 -19.64 -5.14
C ARG A 109 -10.05 -19.66 -5.22
N ASP A 110 -9.48 -20.82 -5.47
CA ASP A 110 -8.03 -20.95 -5.67
C ASP A 110 -7.58 -20.23 -6.95
N MET A 111 -6.75 -19.22 -6.76
CA MET A 111 -6.12 -18.40 -7.80
C MET A 111 -4.59 -18.53 -7.78
N THR A 112 -4.06 -19.60 -7.19
CA THR A 112 -2.63 -19.85 -7.13
C THR A 112 -2.02 -19.81 -8.53
N MET A 113 -1.05 -18.93 -8.72
CA MET A 113 -0.38 -18.73 -10.01
C MET A 113 0.70 -19.79 -10.22
N GLU A 114 0.83 -20.31 -11.45
CA GLU A 114 1.87 -21.27 -11.82
C GLU A 114 3.28 -20.68 -11.59
N ASN A 115 3.47 -19.41 -11.97
CA ASN A 115 4.70 -18.68 -11.75
C ASN A 115 4.40 -17.23 -11.32
N PRO A 116 4.30 -16.95 -10.01
CA PRO A 116 4.00 -15.61 -9.48
C PRO A 116 4.99 -14.53 -9.94
N ILE A 117 6.27 -14.88 -10.10
CA ILE A 117 7.35 -13.94 -10.45
C ILE A 117 7.29 -13.54 -11.92
N ARG A 118 6.92 -14.47 -12.79
CA ARG A 118 6.63 -14.15 -14.19
C ARG A 118 5.33 -13.36 -14.28
N ALA A 119 4.28 -13.79 -13.58
CA ALA A 119 2.96 -13.17 -13.63
C ALA A 119 2.99 -11.69 -13.22
N ILE A 120 3.71 -11.33 -12.14
CA ILE A 120 3.80 -9.93 -11.69
C ILE A 120 4.40 -8.99 -12.75
N ARG A 121 5.41 -9.46 -13.50
CA ARG A 121 6.03 -8.69 -14.59
C ARG A 121 5.14 -8.67 -15.82
N ASP A 122 4.60 -9.82 -16.21
CA ASP A 122 3.69 -9.94 -17.35
C ASP A 122 2.47 -9.01 -17.19
N ILE A 123 1.89 -8.95 -15.98
CA ILE A 123 0.79 -8.02 -15.67
C ILE A 123 1.27 -6.58 -15.73
N SER A 124 2.40 -6.23 -15.09
CA SER A 124 2.90 -4.84 -15.05
C SER A 124 3.10 -4.22 -16.43
N HIS A 125 3.50 -5.02 -17.42
CA HIS A 125 3.75 -4.56 -18.79
C HIS A 125 2.49 -4.46 -19.66
N ASP A 126 1.31 -4.87 -19.17
CA ASP A 126 0.08 -4.81 -19.93
C ASP A 126 -0.90 -3.75 -19.38
N PRO A 127 -0.87 -2.51 -19.92
CA PRO A 127 -1.78 -1.45 -19.48
C PRO A 127 -3.24 -1.74 -19.83
N THR A 128 -3.54 -2.73 -20.68
CA THR A 128 -4.93 -3.14 -20.95
C THR A 128 -5.55 -3.96 -19.82
N CYS A 129 -4.72 -4.50 -18.92
CA CYS A 129 -5.13 -5.38 -17.83
C CYS A 129 -5.83 -6.68 -18.30
N ARG A 130 -5.62 -7.11 -19.55
CA ARG A 130 -6.29 -8.27 -20.17
C ARG A 130 -5.35 -9.46 -20.41
N ARG A 131 -4.05 -9.27 -20.33
CA ARG A 131 -3.04 -10.33 -20.47
C ARG A 131 -3.31 -11.41 -19.44
N LYS A 132 -3.45 -12.63 -19.95
CA LYS A 132 -3.69 -13.81 -19.12
C LYS A 132 -2.38 -14.33 -18.54
N VAL A 133 -2.47 -14.84 -17.32
CA VAL A 133 -1.43 -15.60 -16.63
C VAL A 133 -1.98 -16.98 -16.27
N ARG A 134 -1.09 -17.97 -16.23
CA ARG A 134 -1.45 -19.35 -15.95
C ARG A 134 -1.53 -19.61 -14.45
N LEU A 135 -2.60 -20.28 -14.03
CA LEU A 135 -2.79 -20.78 -12.67
C LEU A 135 -2.20 -22.19 -12.52
N SER A 136 -1.94 -22.62 -11.29
CA SER A 136 -1.42 -23.96 -10.97
C SER A 136 -2.34 -25.09 -11.46
N ASN A 137 -3.65 -24.83 -11.52
CA ASN A 137 -4.66 -25.75 -12.05
C ASN A 137 -4.80 -25.73 -13.59
N GLY A 138 -3.92 -25.02 -14.30
CA GLY A 138 -3.89 -24.96 -15.76
C GLY A 138 -4.84 -23.94 -16.39
N ARG A 139 -5.76 -23.31 -15.62
CA ARG A 139 -6.59 -22.20 -16.12
C ARG A 139 -5.74 -20.99 -16.45
N GLU A 140 -6.22 -20.18 -17.38
CA GLU A 140 -5.63 -18.88 -17.71
C GLU A 140 -6.62 -17.76 -17.38
N VAL A 141 -6.16 -16.79 -16.60
CA VAL A 141 -6.96 -15.66 -16.12
C VAL A 141 -6.15 -14.37 -16.19
N SER A 142 -6.79 -13.24 -16.46
CA SER A 142 -6.14 -11.93 -16.37
C SER A 142 -6.08 -11.41 -14.93
N ALA A 143 -5.27 -10.38 -14.68
CA ALA A 143 -5.27 -9.68 -13.39
C ALA A 143 -6.64 -9.11 -13.05
N LEU A 144 -7.38 -8.64 -14.06
CA LEU A 144 -8.74 -8.16 -13.91
C LEU A 144 -9.68 -9.28 -13.46
N ASP A 145 -9.63 -10.46 -14.10
CA ASP A 145 -10.48 -11.61 -13.73
C ASP A 145 -10.24 -12.04 -12.28
N ILE A 146 -8.98 -12.03 -11.83
CA ILE A 146 -8.61 -12.36 -10.44
C ILE A 146 -9.22 -11.33 -9.48
N GLN A 147 -9.05 -10.03 -9.76
CA GLN A 147 -9.59 -8.98 -8.90
C GLN A 147 -11.12 -8.96 -8.90
N ARG A 148 -11.77 -9.26 -10.02
CA ARG A 148 -13.23 -9.38 -10.12
C ARG A 148 -13.76 -10.52 -9.24
N GLU A 149 -13.16 -11.71 -9.27
CA GLU A 149 -13.57 -12.81 -8.36
C GLU A 149 -13.44 -12.40 -6.90
N TYR A 150 -12.33 -11.77 -6.50
CA TYR A 150 -12.14 -11.33 -5.11
C TYR A 150 -13.13 -10.24 -4.71
N LEU A 151 -13.39 -9.27 -5.59
CA LEU A 151 -14.37 -8.22 -5.37
C LEU A 151 -15.78 -8.80 -5.21
N ASP A 152 -16.19 -9.74 -6.06
CA ASP A 152 -17.52 -10.38 -5.95
C ASP A 152 -17.68 -11.13 -4.63
N ARG A 153 -16.60 -11.71 -4.10
CA ARG A 153 -16.59 -12.32 -2.76
C ARG A 153 -16.73 -11.26 -1.66
N ALA A 154 -16.00 -10.15 -1.77
CA ALA A 154 -16.09 -9.03 -0.84
C ALA A 154 -17.48 -8.38 -0.83
N LEU A 155 -18.10 -8.15 -1.99
CA LEU A 155 -19.46 -7.60 -2.09
C LEU A 155 -20.50 -8.52 -1.42
N ARG A 156 -20.41 -9.84 -1.62
CA ARG A 156 -21.27 -10.82 -0.92
C ARG A 156 -21.01 -10.86 0.58
N TYR A 157 -19.77 -10.70 1.00
CA TYR A 157 -19.43 -10.59 2.42
C TYR A 157 -20.05 -9.33 3.02
N ALA A 158 -19.92 -8.19 2.35
CA ALA A 158 -20.52 -6.93 2.77
C ALA A 158 -22.05 -7.04 2.89
N SER A 159 -22.74 -7.68 1.94
CA SER A 159 -24.20 -7.81 1.98
C SER A 159 -24.72 -8.73 3.09
N SER A 160 -23.89 -9.66 3.59
CA SER A 160 -24.30 -10.66 4.58
C SER A 160 -23.81 -10.35 6.00
N LYS A 161 -22.58 -9.88 6.14
CA LYS A 161 -21.89 -9.62 7.42
C LYS A 161 -21.59 -8.14 7.64
N GLY A 162 -21.41 -7.39 6.55
CA GLY A 162 -20.98 -5.99 6.57
C GLY A 162 -19.47 -5.83 6.74
N PHE A 163 -19.01 -4.62 6.40
CA PHE A 163 -17.67 -4.14 6.72
C PHE A 163 -17.77 -2.90 7.63
N PRO A 164 -16.77 -2.65 8.50
CA PRO A 164 -16.66 -1.36 9.17
C PRO A 164 -16.63 -0.19 8.17
N PRO A 165 -17.02 1.03 8.54
CA PRO A 165 -17.22 2.13 7.60
C PRO A 165 -16.04 2.42 6.66
N MET A 166 -14.79 2.35 7.15
CA MET A 166 -13.61 2.61 6.31
C MET A 166 -13.32 1.49 5.33
N GLU A 167 -13.58 0.24 5.70
CA GLU A 167 -13.45 -0.91 4.81
C GLU A 167 -14.58 -0.95 3.79
N GLN A 168 -15.79 -0.57 4.19
CA GLN A 168 -16.92 -0.41 3.28
C GLN A 168 -16.65 0.66 2.21
N LYS A 169 -16.12 1.83 2.61
CA LYS A 169 -15.67 2.87 1.67
C LYS A 169 -14.59 2.35 0.73
N ALA A 170 -13.65 1.56 1.24
CA ALA A 170 -12.59 0.98 0.42
C ALA A 170 -13.12 -0.05 -0.58
N LEU A 171 -14.14 -0.83 -0.19
CA LEU A 171 -14.82 -1.77 -1.07
C LEU A 171 -15.51 -1.04 -2.23
N GLU A 172 -16.20 0.06 -1.96
CA GLU A 172 -16.84 0.90 -2.99
C GLU A 172 -15.81 1.49 -3.97
N MET A 173 -14.68 1.97 -3.45
CA MET A 173 -13.57 2.47 -4.28
C MET A 173 -12.91 1.35 -5.10
N TRP A 174 -12.76 0.17 -4.50
CA TRP A 174 -12.24 -1.00 -5.21
C TRP A 174 -13.21 -1.43 -6.34
N GLU A 175 -14.51 -1.48 -6.07
CA GLU A 175 -15.54 -1.75 -7.07
C GLU A 175 -15.50 -0.75 -8.23
N HIS A 176 -15.36 0.54 -7.91
CA HIS A 176 -15.19 1.58 -8.91
C HIS A 176 -13.96 1.32 -9.79
N CYS A 177 -12.79 1.03 -9.19
CA CYS A 177 -11.58 0.73 -9.97
C CYS A 177 -11.78 -0.46 -10.92
N ILE A 178 -12.30 -1.59 -10.43
CA ILE A 178 -12.46 -2.80 -11.26
C ILE A 178 -13.47 -2.58 -12.39
N THR A 179 -14.59 -1.92 -12.10
CA THR A 179 -15.63 -1.64 -13.10
C THR A 179 -15.17 -0.63 -14.15
N THR A 180 -14.37 0.37 -13.76
CA THR A 180 -13.76 1.29 -14.71
C THR A 180 -12.71 0.59 -15.59
N ILE A 181 -11.85 -0.26 -15.02
CA ILE A 181 -10.85 -1.05 -15.76
C ILE A 181 -11.50 -2.04 -16.74
N GLU A 182 -12.68 -2.54 -16.43
CA GLU A 182 -13.47 -3.37 -17.35
C GLU A 182 -13.90 -2.64 -18.61
N ASN A 183 -14.22 -1.35 -18.49
CA ASN A 183 -14.59 -0.50 -19.61
C ASN A 183 -13.34 0.04 -20.33
N ASP A 184 -12.53 0.83 -19.61
CA ASP A 184 -11.29 1.43 -20.08
C ASP A 184 -10.41 1.80 -18.87
N PRO A 185 -9.25 1.14 -18.67
CA PRO A 185 -8.33 1.45 -17.58
C PRO A 185 -7.89 2.91 -17.56
N LEU A 186 -7.82 3.58 -18.72
CA LEU A 186 -7.34 4.95 -18.83
C LEU A 186 -8.35 6.02 -18.39
N LYS A 187 -9.53 5.61 -17.91
CA LYS A 187 -10.54 6.48 -17.28
C LYS A 187 -10.32 6.70 -15.78
N LEU A 188 -9.37 6.00 -15.16
CA LEU A 188 -8.95 6.23 -13.77
C LEU A 188 -7.88 7.32 -13.68
N ASP A 189 -7.98 8.34 -14.53
CA ASP A 189 -6.96 9.38 -14.74
C ASP A 189 -6.94 10.46 -13.66
N ARG A 190 -7.81 10.33 -12.64
CA ARG A 190 -7.84 11.17 -11.44
C ARG A 190 -7.51 10.38 -10.17
N GLU A 191 -7.67 9.06 -10.20
CA GLU A 191 -7.59 8.19 -9.03
C GLU A 191 -6.29 7.39 -8.99
N VAL A 192 -5.85 6.80 -10.11
CA VAL A 192 -4.79 5.78 -10.14
C VAL A 192 -3.47 6.35 -10.66
N ASP A 193 -2.42 6.27 -9.83
CA ASP A 193 -1.11 6.89 -10.12
C ASP A 193 -0.53 6.52 -11.49
N TRP A 194 -0.50 5.23 -11.86
CA TRP A 194 0.06 4.85 -13.15
C TRP A 194 -0.74 5.42 -14.33
N VAL A 195 -2.05 5.60 -14.18
CA VAL A 195 -2.91 6.20 -15.22
C VAL A 195 -2.70 7.70 -15.29
N ILE A 196 -2.70 8.40 -14.14
CA ILE A 196 -2.39 9.83 -14.04
C ILE A 196 -1.04 10.11 -14.71
N LYS A 197 -0.01 9.34 -14.34
CA LYS A 197 1.34 9.49 -14.88
C LYS A 197 1.40 9.13 -16.36
N TYR A 198 0.74 8.06 -16.79
CA TYR A 198 0.69 7.68 -18.20
C TYR A 198 0.12 8.83 -19.05
N ARG A 199 -1.02 9.41 -18.65
CA ARG A 199 -1.63 10.56 -19.33
C ARG A 199 -0.70 11.77 -19.35
N LEU A 200 -0.04 12.07 -18.23
CA LEU A 200 0.94 13.16 -18.13
C LEU A 200 2.10 12.96 -19.11
N ILE A 201 2.66 11.75 -19.17
CA ILE A 201 3.78 11.40 -20.06
C ILE A 201 3.35 11.46 -21.52
N GLU A 202 2.22 10.86 -21.90
CA GLU A 202 1.74 10.87 -23.28
C GLU A 202 1.45 12.31 -23.75
N ALA A 203 0.85 13.14 -22.91
CA ALA A 203 0.61 14.55 -23.23
C ALA A 203 1.92 15.34 -23.41
N PHE A 204 2.93 15.08 -22.56
CA PHE A 204 4.24 15.69 -22.68
C PHE A 204 4.97 15.25 -23.96
N ARG A 205 4.92 13.96 -24.26
CA ARG A 205 5.49 13.38 -25.49
C ARG A 205 4.86 13.97 -26.74
N ALA A 206 3.53 14.05 -26.79
CA ALA A 206 2.81 14.61 -27.94
C ALA A 206 3.11 16.11 -28.13
N ARG A 207 3.20 16.89 -27.04
CA ARG A 207 3.50 18.32 -27.09
C ARG A 207 4.90 18.64 -27.61
N HIS A 208 5.88 17.78 -27.29
CA HIS A 208 7.29 18.04 -27.56
C HIS A 208 7.88 17.11 -28.65
N ASP A 209 7.04 16.28 -29.28
CA ASP A 209 7.43 15.26 -30.26
C ASP A 209 8.54 14.33 -29.77
N LEU A 210 8.33 13.71 -28.61
CA LEU A 210 9.35 12.91 -27.93
C LEU A 210 9.08 11.40 -27.96
N PRO A 211 10.10 10.57 -28.26
CA PRO A 211 10.01 9.14 -28.03
C PRO A 211 9.92 8.85 -26.52
N LEU A 212 9.32 7.72 -26.15
CA LEU A 212 9.17 7.31 -24.75
C LEU A 212 10.52 7.21 -24.01
N GLY A 213 11.59 6.86 -24.74
CA GLY A 213 12.92 6.68 -24.17
C GLY A 213 13.71 7.97 -23.92
N ASP A 214 13.20 9.15 -24.31
CA ASP A 214 13.89 10.44 -24.15
C ASP A 214 14.19 10.73 -22.67
N SER A 215 15.38 11.30 -22.38
CA SER A 215 15.80 11.61 -21.02
C SER A 215 14.87 12.59 -20.30
N ARG A 216 14.18 13.46 -21.03
CA ARG A 216 13.17 14.38 -20.45
C ARG A 216 11.93 13.63 -19.98
N VAL A 217 11.54 12.55 -20.67
CA VAL A 217 10.43 11.68 -20.25
C VAL A 217 10.83 10.92 -18.98
N GLN A 218 12.06 10.42 -18.91
CA GLN A 218 12.59 9.78 -17.69
C GLN A 218 12.65 10.75 -16.50
N LEU A 219 13.06 12.00 -16.75
CA LEU A 219 13.04 13.05 -15.74
C LEU A 219 11.61 13.33 -15.26
N LEU A 220 10.63 13.39 -16.17
CA LEU A 220 9.22 13.59 -15.82
C LEU A 220 8.66 12.43 -14.98
N ASP A 221 8.98 11.18 -15.32
CA ASP A 221 8.62 9.98 -14.54
C ASP A 221 9.14 10.08 -13.10
N LEU A 222 10.39 10.54 -12.93
CA LEU A 222 10.98 10.77 -11.61
C LEU A 222 10.32 11.96 -10.89
N GLN A 223 10.15 13.08 -11.58
CA GLN A 223 9.61 14.32 -11.01
C GLN A 223 8.17 14.18 -10.53
N TYR A 224 7.37 13.30 -11.14
CA TYR A 224 6.03 12.94 -10.65
C TYR A 224 6.04 12.61 -9.14
N HIS A 225 7.12 12.02 -8.66
CA HIS A 225 7.31 11.60 -7.27
C HIS A 225 8.11 12.61 -6.42
N ASP A 226 8.37 13.83 -6.91
CA ASP A 226 8.93 14.90 -6.07
C ASP A 226 7.90 15.25 -4.98
N ILE A 227 8.34 15.26 -3.72
CA ILE A 227 7.49 15.57 -2.56
C ILE A 227 7.31 17.08 -2.36
N SER A 228 8.06 17.91 -3.10
CA SER A 228 7.90 19.36 -3.09
C SER A 228 6.57 19.77 -3.75
N ARG A 229 5.63 20.29 -2.96
CA ARG A 229 4.32 20.78 -3.45
C ARG A 229 4.43 21.78 -4.61
N GLU A 230 5.45 22.64 -4.59
CA GLU A 230 5.66 23.65 -5.64
C GLU A 230 6.19 23.09 -6.97
N ARG A 231 7.01 22.03 -6.93
CA ARG A 231 7.75 21.55 -8.10
C ARG A 231 7.09 20.36 -8.75
N SER A 232 6.55 19.45 -7.94
CA SER A 232 5.98 18.18 -8.36
C SER A 232 4.89 18.35 -9.42
N PRO A 233 5.00 17.67 -10.57
CA PRO A 233 3.89 17.57 -11.52
C PRO A 233 2.62 16.99 -10.89
N PHE A 234 2.73 16.06 -9.93
CA PHE A 234 1.56 15.51 -9.25
C PHE A 234 0.80 16.60 -8.46
N TYR A 235 1.49 17.36 -7.61
CA TYR A 235 0.84 18.43 -6.85
C TYR A 235 0.30 19.55 -7.76
N LYS A 236 0.97 19.85 -8.87
CA LYS A 236 0.42 20.78 -9.88
C LYS A 236 -0.88 20.30 -10.52
N LEU A 237 -1.05 18.98 -10.71
CA LEU A 237 -2.31 18.39 -11.16
C LEU A 237 -3.37 18.47 -10.05
N GLN A 238 -2.95 18.19 -8.81
CA GLN A 238 -3.81 18.30 -7.63
C GLN A 238 -4.38 19.70 -7.45
N ASP A 239 -3.56 20.74 -7.53
CA ASP A 239 -3.97 22.14 -7.36
C ASP A 239 -4.95 22.59 -8.45
N ARG A 240 -4.95 21.90 -9.60
CA ARG A 240 -5.89 22.11 -10.71
C ARG A 240 -7.15 21.24 -10.60
N GLY A 241 -7.31 20.52 -9.49
CA GLY A 241 -8.42 19.59 -9.29
C GLY A 241 -8.43 18.43 -10.29
N MET A 242 -7.28 18.02 -10.81
CA MET A 242 -7.15 16.91 -11.77
C MET A 242 -6.88 15.55 -11.10
N VAL A 243 -6.78 15.51 -9.78
CA VAL A 243 -6.64 14.27 -9.01
C VAL A 243 -7.66 14.25 -7.87
N GLU A 244 -8.11 13.06 -7.49
CA GLU A 244 -9.02 12.88 -6.37
C GLU A 244 -8.30 13.01 -5.03
N ARG A 245 -8.91 13.74 -4.10
CA ARG A 245 -8.45 13.92 -2.71
C ARG A 245 -9.29 13.09 -1.76
N MET A 246 -8.65 12.58 -0.72
CA MET A 246 -9.27 11.84 0.38
C MET A 246 -9.18 12.58 1.71
N CYS A 247 -8.13 13.40 1.88
CA CYS A 247 -7.84 14.15 3.10
C CYS A 247 -7.90 15.65 2.83
N LEU A 248 -8.27 16.42 3.85
CA LEU A 248 -8.06 17.87 3.82
C LEU A 248 -6.59 18.18 4.11
N ASP A 249 -6.07 19.30 3.58
CA ASP A 249 -4.70 19.70 3.90
C ASP A 249 -4.50 19.96 5.40
N GLN A 250 -5.52 20.49 6.08
CA GLN A 250 -5.49 20.66 7.55
C GLN A 250 -5.31 19.33 8.29
N ASP A 251 -5.99 18.25 7.86
CA ASP A 251 -5.86 16.94 8.52
C ASP A 251 -4.44 16.38 8.35
N ILE A 252 -3.81 16.66 7.21
CA ILE A 252 -2.43 16.26 6.92
C ILE A 252 -1.46 17.06 7.79
N ASP A 253 -1.65 18.38 7.87
CA ASP A 253 -0.81 19.27 8.67
C ASP A 253 -0.89 18.93 10.17
N ASP A 254 -2.10 18.69 10.68
CA ASP A 254 -2.32 18.28 12.07
C ASP A 254 -1.62 16.95 12.39
N ALA A 255 -1.59 16.01 11.43
CA ALA A 255 -0.96 14.70 11.58
C ALA A 255 0.58 14.73 11.60
N ILE A 256 1.21 15.87 11.25
CA ILE A 256 2.66 16.05 11.39
C ILE A 256 3.06 16.05 12.87
N ASP A 257 2.30 16.77 13.70
CA ASP A 257 2.61 16.96 15.12
C ASP A 257 1.74 16.10 16.06
N THR A 258 0.57 15.67 15.59
CA THR A 258 -0.39 14.94 16.41
C THR A 258 -0.47 13.46 16.00
N PRO A 259 -0.05 12.52 16.86
CA PRO A 259 -0.16 11.10 16.53
C PRO A 259 -1.63 10.63 16.54
N PRO A 260 -1.94 9.45 15.97
CA PRO A 260 -3.26 8.85 16.07
C PRO A 260 -3.69 8.63 17.54
N GLN A 261 -4.83 9.20 17.92
CA GLN A 261 -5.32 9.21 19.31
C GLN A 261 -5.95 7.89 19.77
N THR A 262 -6.16 6.94 18.84
CA THR A 262 -6.84 5.66 19.05
C THR A 262 -5.88 4.48 19.24
N THR A 263 -4.56 4.71 19.18
CA THR A 263 -3.55 3.64 19.29
C THR A 263 -2.48 4.00 20.30
N ARG A 264 -1.56 3.06 20.58
CA ARG A 264 -0.37 3.32 21.41
C ARG A 264 0.56 4.42 20.86
N ALA A 265 0.40 4.84 19.60
CA ALA A 265 1.16 5.95 19.04
C ALA A 265 0.93 7.25 19.83
N ARG A 266 -0.29 7.42 20.38
CA ARG A 266 -0.60 8.50 21.31
C ARG A 266 0.31 8.49 22.54
N LEU A 267 0.41 7.35 23.22
CA LEU A 267 1.27 7.17 24.41
C LEU A 267 2.73 7.52 24.10
N ARG A 268 3.23 7.06 22.95
CA ARG A 268 4.60 7.36 22.51
C ARG A 268 4.80 8.85 22.23
N GLY A 269 3.87 9.49 21.52
CA GLY A 269 3.95 10.90 21.18
C GLY A 269 3.89 11.81 22.41
N GLU A 270 2.96 11.54 23.34
CA GLU A 270 2.86 12.27 24.61
C GLU A 270 4.15 12.15 25.43
N PHE A 271 4.71 10.94 25.55
CA PHE A 271 5.98 10.73 26.25
C PHE A 271 7.13 11.50 25.61
N ILE A 272 7.31 11.39 24.29
CA ILE A 272 8.38 12.08 23.55
C ILE A 272 8.25 13.60 23.72
N LYS A 273 7.03 14.14 23.57
CA LYS A 273 6.76 15.57 23.72
C LYS A 273 7.18 16.06 25.10
N ARG A 274 6.73 15.38 26.16
CA ARG A 274 7.02 15.77 27.55
C ARG A 274 8.50 15.61 27.91
N ALA A 275 9.15 14.56 27.43
CA ALA A 275 10.59 14.37 27.67
C ALA A 275 11.43 15.48 27.00
N LYS A 276 11.05 15.90 25.79
CA LYS A 276 11.69 17.04 25.10
C LYS A 276 11.46 18.37 25.84
N GLU A 277 10.23 18.66 26.27
CA GLU A 277 9.91 19.86 27.07
C GLU A 277 10.77 19.96 28.34
N ARG A 278 11.02 18.82 28.98
CA ARG A 278 11.81 18.70 30.21
C ARG A 278 13.31 18.50 29.98
N LYS A 279 13.77 18.44 28.72
CA LYS A 279 15.17 18.18 28.33
C LYS A 279 15.76 16.92 28.97
N ARG A 280 14.95 15.87 29.11
CA ARG A 280 15.36 14.57 29.67
C ARG A 280 15.94 13.67 28.58
N ASP A 281 16.87 12.82 28.95
CA ASP A 281 17.42 11.82 28.03
C ASP A 281 16.55 10.55 28.04
N TYR A 282 16.17 10.07 26.85
CA TYR A 282 15.20 8.99 26.70
C TYR A 282 15.50 8.10 25.50
N THR A 283 15.04 6.85 25.58
CA THR A 283 15.09 5.87 24.48
C THR A 283 13.68 5.34 24.24
N VAL A 284 13.26 5.30 22.97
CA VAL A 284 11.92 4.85 22.56
C VAL A 284 12.00 3.94 21.34
N ASP A 285 11.16 2.91 21.32
CA ASP A 285 10.89 2.09 20.14
C ASP A 285 9.37 1.83 19.97
N TRP A 286 9.01 0.82 19.18
CA TRP A 286 7.60 0.47 18.96
C TRP A 286 6.85 0.04 20.23
N VAL A 287 7.52 -0.60 21.18
CA VAL A 287 6.94 -1.21 22.39
C VAL A 287 7.58 -0.74 23.71
N HIS A 288 8.72 -0.06 23.70
CA HIS A 288 9.45 0.39 24.89
C HIS A 288 9.46 1.92 24.96
N LEU A 289 9.18 2.45 26.15
CA LEU A 289 9.43 3.84 26.54
C LEU A 289 10.37 3.83 27.74
N LYS A 290 11.55 4.44 27.63
CA LYS A 290 12.60 4.41 28.67
C LYS A 290 13.20 5.79 28.93
N LEU A 291 13.41 6.10 30.20
CA LEU A 291 14.29 7.20 30.64
C LEU A 291 15.70 6.68 30.91
N ASN A 292 16.71 7.38 30.40
CA ASN A 292 18.09 6.90 30.44
C ASN A 292 18.84 7.28 31.72
N ASP A 293 18.40 8.34 32.38
CA ASP A 293 19.04 8.93 33.57
C ASP A 293 18.64 8.28 34.90
N GLN A 294 17.69 7.34 34.88
CA GLN A 294 17.32 6.54 36.03
C GLN A 294 17.34 5.06 35.67
N ALA A 295 18.11 4.28 36.43
CA ALA A 295 18.04 2.83 36.35
C ALA A 295 16.59 2.37 36.66
N GLN A 296 16.02 1.58 35.74
CA GLN A 296 14.74 0.85 35.88
C GLN A 296 13.41 1.52 35.49
N ARG A 297 13.36 2.69 34.85
CA ARG A 297 12.08 3.24 34.34
C ARG A 297 11.84 2.94 32.85
N THR A 298 11.54 1.67 32.54
CA THR A 298 11.09 1.25 31.20
C THR A 298 9.65 0.74 31.26
N VAL A 299 8.78 1.28 30.40
CA VAL A 299 7.38 0.84 30.26
C VAL A 299 7.20 0.10 28.94
N LEU A 300 6.53 -1.06 29.00
CA LEU A 300 6.22 -1.92 27.85
C LEU A 300 4.78 -1.70 27.36
N CYS A 301 4.65 -1.20 26.14
CA CYS A 301 3.41 -0.95 25.40
C CYS A 301 3.17 -2.05 24.35
N LYS A 302 2.98 -3.30 24.80
CA LYS A 302 2.78 -4.49 23.94
C LYS A 302 1.41 -4.55 23.25
N ASP A 303 0.41 -3.84 23.74
CA ASP A 303 -0.90 -3.75 23.10
C ASP A 303 -0.90 -2.57 22.10
N PRO A 304 -1.01 -2.81 20.78
CA PRO A 304 -1.03 -1.75 19.78
C PRO A 304 -2.31 -0.89 19.82
N PHE A 305 -3.42 -1.43 20.34
CA PHE A 305 -4.73 -0.78 20.36
C PHE A 305 -4.95 0.08 21.61
N ARG A 306 -4.11 -0.10 22.65
CA ARG A 306 -4.21 0.68 23.89
C ARG A 306 -3.65 2.09 23.72
N SER A 307 -4.52 3.10 23.81
CA SER A 307 -4.15 4.52 23.71
C SER A 307 -4.04 5.25 25.06
N ARG A 308 -4.35 4.59 26.18
CA ARG A 308 -4.23 5.09 27.56
C ARG A 308 -3.61 4.03 28.46
N ASP A 309 -2.60 4.37 29.23
CA ASP A 309 -1.91 3.44 30.13
C ASP A 309 -1.36 4.17 31.35
N GLU A 310 -1.88 3.87 32.54
CA GLU A 310 -1.51 4.50 33.81
C GLU A 310 0.00 4.42 34.09
N ARG A 311 0.69 3.38 33.60
CA ARG A 311 2.14 3.23 33.78
C ARG A 311 2.90 4.27 32.97
N VAL A 312 2.40 4.61 31.77
CA VAL A 312 2.97 5.67 30.93
C VAL A 312 2.63 7.04 31.52
N GLU A 313 1.42 7.24 32.02
CA GLU A 313 1.02 8.48 32.69
C GLU A 313 1.93 8.78 33.90
N LYS A 314 2.14 7.80 34.79
CA LYS A 314 3.09 7.92 35.91
C LYS A 314 4.52 8.17 35.46
N LEU A 315 4.95 7.56 34.35
CA LEU A 315 6.28 7.82 33.78
C LEU A 315 6.40 9.27 33.32
N ILE A 316 5.38 9.80 32.64
CA ILE A 316 5.31 11.18 32.16
C ILE A 316 5.26 12.18 33.31
N GLU A 317 4.47 11.91 34.35
CA GLU A 317 4.39 12.74 35.56
C GLU A 317 5.74 12.88 36.28
N SER A 318 6.63 11.91 36.06
CA SER A 318 7.94 11.85 36.69
C SER A 318 9.07 12.55 35.92
N LEU A 319 8.77 13.13 34.73
CA LEU A 319 9.66 13.94 33.90
C LEU A 319 9.73 15.39 34.37
#